data_AF-A0A235HX90-F1
#
_entry.id   AF-A0A235HX90-F1
#
_cell.length_a   1.000
_cell.length_b   1.000
_cell.length_c   1.000
_cell.angle_alpha   90.00
_cell.angle_beta   90.00
_cell.angle_gamma   90.00
#
_symmetry.space_group_name_H-M   'P 1'
#
loop_
_entity.id
_entity.type
_entity.pdbx_description
1 polymer ?
#
loop_
_entity_poly.entity_id
_entity_poly.type
_entity_poly.pdbx_seq_one_letter_code
_entity_poly.pdbx_strand_id
1 'polypeptide(L)'
;MHKKEFHPDGSLKNEARQEMLSVGMSNEAIDDYASRLKARYDEWKHLDETDPEPWPIYTAYDFFTEQEKKEFNPDGCLRPEYVEYARQIGISESALEQLEWRKKIEVDDYNEMSASHIEQGINFGEWLMQGRIGNSRTYVQRRQQMEQDLRNFEPEDSLPFDKDTSY
;
A
#
# COMPACT_ATOMS: atom_id res chain seq x y z
N MET A 1 -0.67 -17.13 -5.29
CA MET A 1 -0.67 -18.61 -5.42
C MET A 1 -0.22 -19.22 -4.09
N HIS A 2 -0.96 -20.20 -3.57
CA HIS A 2 -0.59 -20.86 -2.32
C HIS A 2 0.77 -21.57 -2.48
N LYS A 3 1.77 -21.18 -1.68
CA LYS A 3 3.13 -21.79 -1.61
C LYS A 3 3.11 -23.32 -1.40
N LYS A 4 1.95 -23.88 -1.09
CA LYS A 4 1.71 -25.31 -0.86
C LYS A 4 1.69 -26.12 -2.16
N GLU A 5 1.17 -25.57 -3.24
CA GLU A 5 0.88 -26.32 -4.48
C GLU A 5 1.91 -26.11 -5.59
N PHE A 6 2.57 -24.94 -5.62
CA PHE A 6 3.47 -24.55 -6.70
C PHE A 6 4.88 -24.24 -6.18
N HIS A 7 5.87 -24.55 -7.01
CA HIS A 7 7.24 -24.08 -6.85
C HIS A 7 7.33 -22.56 -7.12
N PRO A 8 8.37 -21.88 -6.63
CA PRO A 8 8.56 -20.44 -6.88
C PRO A 8 8.63 -20.06 -8.36
N ASP A 9 8.94 -21.01 -9.26
CA ASP A 9 9.00 -20.83 -10.71
C ASP A 9 7.64 -21.05 -11.42
N GLY A 10 6.56 -21.24 -10.65
CA GLY A 10 5.20 -21.45 -11.16
C GLY A 10 4.89 -22.89 -11.57
N SER A 11 5.82 -23.85 -11.42
CA SER A 11 5.56 -25.26 -11.72
C SER A 11 4.77 -25.97 -10.60
N LEU A 12 3.89 -26.91 -10.97
CA LEU A 12 3.09 -27.68 -10.01
C LEU A 12 3.98 -28.68 -9.26
N LYS A 13 3.85 -28.73 -7.93
CA LYS A 13 4.56 -29.71 -7.10
C LYS A 13 3.99 -31.12 -7.27
N ASN A 14 4.85 -32.12 -7.11
CA ASN A 14 4.46 -33.53 -7.19
C ASN A 14 3.43 -33.91 -6.12
N GLU A 15 3.52 -33.35 -4.91
CA GLU A 15 2.58 -33.63 -3.82
C GLU A 15 1.16 -33.16 -4.17
N ALA A 16 1.03 -31.95 -4.74
CA ALA A 16 -0.25 -31.41 -5.19
C ALA A 16 -0.84 -32.23 -6.34
N ARG A 17 0.01 -32.73 -7.24
CA ARG A 17 -0.39 -33.65 -8.30
C ARG A 17 -0.97 -34.97 -7.75
N GLN A 18 -0.33 -35.56 -6.73
CA GLN A 18 -0.84 -36.77 -6.08
C GLN A 18 -2.17 -36.54 -5.36
N GLU A 19 -2.33 -35.38 -4.72
CA GLU A 19 -3.60 -34.98 -4.09
C GLU A 19 -4.72 -34.84 -5.15
N MET A 20 -4.46 -34.16 -6.27
CA MET A 20 -5.42 -34.02 -7.38
C MET A 20 -5.81 -35.36 -8.00
N LEU A 21 -4.87 -36.31 -8.11
CA LEU A 21 -5.18 -37.68 -8.54
C LEU A 21 -6.07 -38.41 -7.52
N SER A 22 -5.81 -38.23 -6.22
CA SER A 22 -6.59 -38.88 -5.15
C SER A 22 -8.05 -38.44 -5.10
N VAL A 23 -8.36 -37.21 -5.53
CA VAL A 23 -9.73 -36.69 -5.64
C VAL A 23 -10.40 -37.03 -6.99
N GLY A 24 -9.72 -37.81 -7.84
CA GLY A 24 -10.28 -38.37 -9.07
C GLY A 24 -10.05 -37.55 -10.33
N MET A 25 -9.13 -36.57 -10.34
CA MET A 25 -8.73 -35.91 -11.59
C MET A 25 -7.89 -36.87 -12.46
N SER A 26 -8.02 -36.73 -13.79
CA SER A 26 -7.15 -37.46 -14.73
C SER A 26 -5.79 -36.77 -14.86
N ASN A 27 -4.76 -37.52 -15.26
CA ASN A 27 -3.43 -36.94 -15.49
C ASN A 27 -3.48 -35.82 -16.54
N GLU A 28 -4.26 -36.00 -17.61
CA GLU A 28 -4.42 -35.02 -18.69
C GLU A 28 -5.03 -33.71 -18.18
N ALA A 29 -6.03 -33.80 -17.29
CA ALA A 29 -6.65 -32.63 -16.69
C ALA A 29 -5.67 -31.86 -15.79
N ILE A 30 -4.82 -32.57 -15.04
CA ILE A 30 -3.81 -31.95 -14.19
C ILE A 30 -2.71 -31.29 -15.03
N ASP A 31 -2.28 -31.94 -16.10
CA ASP A 31 -1.24 -31.39 -16.98
C ASP A 31 -1.72 -30.15 -17.75
N ASP A 32 -2.97 -30.16 -18.22
CA ASP A 32 -3.59 -28.97 -18.82
C ASP A 32 -3.70 -27.81 -17.80
N TYR A 33 -4.12 -28.11 -16.58
CA TYR A 33 -4.22 -27.11 -15.50
C TYR A 33 -2.84 -26.51 -15.15
N ALA A 34 -1.84 -27.36 -14.93
CA ALA A 34 -0.48 -26.94 -14.61
C ALA A 34 0.12 -26.09 -15.74
N SER A 35 -0.08 -26.48 -17.00
CA SER A 35 0.42 -25.77 -18.17
C SER A 35 -0.20 -24.37 -18.31
N ARG A 36 -1.52 -24.25 -18.12
CA ARG A 36 -2.21 -22.95 -18.18
C ARG A 36 -1.74 -22.01 -17.08
N LEU A 37 -1.56 -22.51 -15.85
CA LEU A 37 -1.06 -21.69 -14.75
C LEU A 37 0.40 -21.28 -14.94
N LYS A 38 1.25 -22.19 -15.44
CA LYS A 38 2.63 -21.88 -15.76
C LYS A 38 2.72 -20.78 -16.82
N ALA A 39 1.92 -20.87 -17.88
CA ALA A 39 1.87 -19.85 -18.92
C ALA A 39 1.47 -18.47 -18.36
N ARG A 40 0.46 -18.41 -17.48
CA ARG A 40 0.06 -17.16 -16.80
C ARG A 40 1.15 -16.62 -15.88
N TYR A 41 1.80 -17.50 -15.12
CA TYR A 41 2.92 -17.10 -14.26
C TYR A 41 4.06 -16.49 -15.08
N ASP A 42 4.41 -17.13 -16.22
CA ASP A 42 5.48 -16.65 -17.09
C ASP A 42 5.12 -15.32 -17.76
N GLU A 43 3.86 -15.13 -18.15
CA GLU A 43 3.36 -13.86 -18.66
C GLU A 43 3.45 -12.75 -17.62
N TRP A 44 2.99 -12.99 -16.39
CA TRP A 44 3.07 -12.00 -15.31
C TRP A 44 4.51 -11.67 -14.94
N LYS A 45 5.38 -12.69 -14.84
CA LYS A 45 6.80 -12.49 -14.61
C LYS A 45 7.44 -11.66 -15.72
N HIS A 46 7.07 -11.92 -16.97
CA HIS A 46 7.55 -11.12 -18.10
C HIS A 46 7.11 -9.66 -18.01
N LEU A 47 5.86 -9.41 -17.62
CA LEU A 47 5.36 -8.05 -17.37
C LEU A 47 6.15 -7.37 -16.25
N ASP A 48 6.36 -8.01 -15.11
CA ASP A 48 7.16 -7.47 -14.01
C ASP A 48 8.61 -7.13 -14.44
N GLU A 49 9.20 -7.93 -15.33
CA GLU A 49 10.57 -7.73 -15.81
C GLU A 49 10.69 -6.67 -16.91
N THR A 50 9.65 -6.45 -17.73
CA THR A 50 9.71 -5.58 -18.91
C THR A 50 8.99 -4.25 -18.75
N ASP A 51 7.96 -4.21 -17.92
CA ASP A 51 7.16 -3.03 -17.61
C ASP A 51 6.74 -3.06 -16.13
N PRO A 52 7.71 -2.95 -15.21
CA PRO A 52 7.41 -2.98 -13.78
C PRO A 52 6.50 -1.81 -13.41
N GLU A 53 5.50 -2.08 -12.57
CA GLU A 53 4.66 -1.03 -12.04
C GLU A 53 5.51 0.04 -11.33
N PRO A 54 5.21 1.34 -11.52
CA PRO A 54 5.92 2.40 -10.82
C PRO A 54 5.84 2.23 -9.30
N TRP A 55 6.99 2.33 -8.64
CA TRP A 55 7.08 2.28 -7.18
C TRP A 55 7.47 3.65 -6.61
N PRO A 56 6.54 4.62 -6.51
CA PRO A 56 6.83 5.95 -5.99
C PRO A 56 7.29 5.88 -4.52
N ILE A 57 8.36 6.60 -4.20
CA ILE A 57 8.91 6.64 -2.85
C ILE A 57 8.32 7.85 -2.13
N TYR A 58 7.57 7.60 -1.06
CA TYR A 58 7.07 8.64 -0.15
C TYR A 58 7.78 8.59 1.19
N THR A 59 8.00 9.76 1.74
CA THR A 59 8.55 10.00 3.07
C THR A 59 7.46 10.53 4.00
N ALA A 60 7.69 10.49 5.31
CA ALA A 60 6.79 11.11 6.28
C ALA A 60 6.53 12.60 5.94
N TYR A 61 7.54 13.29 5.41
CA TYR A 61 7.46 14.71 5.04
C TYR A 61 6.46 15.01 3.92
N ASP A 62 6.21 14.07 3.00
CA ASP A 62 5.18 14.21 1.96
C ASP A 62 3.77 14.31 2.55
N PHE A 63 3.60 13.80 3.77
CA PHE A 63 2.35 13.84 4.51
C PHE A 63 2.23 15.06 5.43
N PHE A 64 3.28 15.85 5.60
CA PHE A 64 3.22 17.03 6.45
C PHE A 64 2.28 18.08 5.85
N THR A 65 1.54 18.76 6.71
CA THR A 65 0.78 19.96 6.35
C THR A 65 1.73 21.11 6.01
N GLU A 66 1.23 22.09 5.25
CA GLU A 66 2.03 23.29 4.92
C GLU A 66 2.46 24.10 6.15
N GLN A 67 1.73 23.97 7.27
CA GLN A 67 2.16 24.55 8.54
C GLN A 67 3.31 23.76 9.15
N GLU A 68 3.21 22.43 9.21
CA GLU A 68 4.28 21.57 9.73
C GLU A 68 5.57 21.72 8.92
N LYS A 69 5.49 21.91 7.60
CA LYS A 69 6.67 22.19 6.76
C LYS A 69 7.37 23.51 7.08
N LYS A 70 6.67 24.48 7.69
CA LYS A 70 7.28 25.72 8.20
C LYS A 70 7.94 25.52 9.55
N GLU A 71 7.42 24.60 10.36
CA GLU A 71 7.84 24.37 11.75
C GLU A 71 8.95 23.32 11.86
N PHE A 72 8.92 22.29 11.01
CA PHE A 72 9.74 21.09 11.13
C PHE A 72 10.55 20.82 9.86
N ASN A 73 11.71 20.20 10.07
CA ASN A 73 12.50 19.54 9.04
C ASN A 73 11.91 18.16 8.72
N PRO A 74 12.32 17.53 7.59
CA PRO A 74 11.85 16.19 7.23
C PRO A 74 12.10 15.09 8.27
N ASP A 75 13.11 15.25 9.12
CA ASP A 75 13.46 14.34 10.21
C ASP A 75 12.65 14.58 11.51
N GLY A 76 11.71 15.53 11.48
CA GLY A 76 10.89 15.91 12.63
C GLY A 76 11.57 16.85 13.63
N CYS A 77 12.81 17.29 13.39
CA CYS A 77 13.45 18.35 14.19
C CYS A 77 12.77 19.70 13.94
N LEU A 78 12.71 20.56 14.95
CA LEU A 78 12.21 21.93 14.75
C LEU A 78 13.19 22.74 13.90
N ARG A 79 12.65 23.57 13.03
CA ARG A 79 13.43 24.52 12.24
C ARG A 79 13.92 25.66 13.12
N PRO A 80 15.20 26.07 13.01
CA PRO A 80 15.74 27.17 13.81
C PRO A 80 14.91 28.46 13.70
N GLU A 81 14.40 28.77 12.50
CA GLU A 81 13.59 29.97 12.25
C GLU A 81 12.27 29.93 13.03
N TYR A 82 11.66 28.74 13.17
CA TYR A 82 10.46 28.56 13.97
C TYR A 82 10.76 28.60 15.47
N VAL A 83 11.88 28.04 15.92
CA VAL A 83 12.32 28.12 17.33
C VAL A 83 12.49 29.58 17.76
N GLU A 84 13.13 30.41 16.93
CA GLU A 84 13.28 31.85 17.19
C GLU A 84 11.93 32.55 17.27
N TYR A 85 11.04 32.32 16.30
CA TYR A 85 9.70 32.88 16.28
C TYR A 85 8.88 32.46 17.52
N ALA A 86 8.89 31.17 17.85
CA ALA A 86 8.14 30.61 18.97
C ALA A 86 8.59 31.20 20.31
N ARG A 87 9.90 31.42 20.49
CA ARG A 87 10.45 32.11 21.66
C ARG A 87 9.99 33.56 21.74
N GLN A 88 9.90 34.28 20.62
CA GLN A 88 9.41 35.66 20.58
C GLN A 88 7.94 35.79 21.01
N ILE A 89 7.10 34.81 20.66
CA ILE A 89 5.68 34.78 21.05
C ILE A 89 5.45 34.14 22.43
N GLY A 90 6.52 33.80 23.16
CA GLY A 90 6.45 33.33 24.55
C GLY A 90 6.21 31.84 24.74
N ILE A 91 6.44 31.00 23.72
CA ILE A 91 6.42 29.54 23.89
C ILE A 91 7.64 29.10 24.70
N SER A 92 7.42 28.26 25.72
CA SER A 92 8.49 27.76 26.57
C SER A 92 9.38 26.75 25.84
N GLU A 93 10.63 26.67 26.24
CA GLU A 93 11.58 25.68 25.71
C GLU A 93 11.09 24.24 25.92
N SER A 94 10.53 23.94 27.09
CA SER A 94 9.92 22.63 27.36
C SER A 94 8.75 22.28 26.43
N ALA A 95 7.98 23.27 25.97
CA ALA A 95 6.89 23.03 25.03
C ALA A 95 7.45 22.76 23.61
N LEU A 96 8.54 23.44 23.23
CA LEU A 96 9.24 23.17 21.97
C LEU A 96 9.88 21.78 21.97
N GLU A 97 10.52 21.37 23.06
CA GLU A 97 11.07 20.02 23.20
C GLU A 97 9.99 18.95 23.08
N GLN A 98 8.83 19.13 23.71
CA GLN A 98 7.71 18.19 23.58
C GLN A 98 7.13 18.16 22.16
N LEU A 99 7.04 19.31 21.48
CA LEU A 99 6.59 19.40 20.09
C LEU A 99 7.53 18.63 19.16
N GLU A 100 8.83 18.86 19.30
CA GLU A 100 9.86 18.15 18.53
C GLU A 100 9.82 16.65 18.79
N TRP A 101 9.81 16.24 20.06
CA TRP A 101 9.78 14.84 20.44
C TRP A 101 8.58 14.10 19.83
N ARG A 102 7.38 14.70 19.90
CA ARG A 102 6.18 14.12 19.31
C ARG A 102 6.29 13.99 17.80
N LYS A 103 6.85 14.99 17.12
CA LYS A 103 6.99 14.95 15.66
C LYS A 103 8.03 13.93 15.22
N LYS A 104 9.13 13.77 15.96
CA LYS A 104 10.12 12.71 15.72
C LYS A 104 9.50 11.32 15.82
N ILE A 105 8.69 11.07 16.85
CA ILE A 105 7.95 9.81 16.97
C ILE A 105 7.06 9.56 15.75
N GLU A 106 6.33 10.58 15.28
CA GLU A 106 5.48 10.43 14.08
C GLU A 106 6.29 10.07 12.83
N VAL A 107 7.47 10.65 12.65
CA VAL A 107 8.38 10.31 11.55
C VAL A 107 8.92 8.88 11.69
N ASP A 108 9.33 8.50 12.89
CA ASP A 108 9.84 7.16 13.19
C ASP A 108 8.76 6.08 12.99
N ASP A 109 7.54 6.31 13.49
CA ASP A 109 6.38 5.43 13.31
C ASP A 109 6.05 5.24 11.83
N TYR A 110 6.08 6.31 11.03
CA TYR A 110 5.88 6.20 9.58
C TYR A 110 6.97 5.33 8.94
N ASN A 111 8.23 5.54 9.30
CA ASN A 111 9.36 4.80 8.72
C ASN A 111 9.29 3.31 9.08
N GLU A 112 8.96 2.98 10.33
CA GLU A 112 8.78 1.60 10.79
C GLU A 112 7.64 0.91 10.04
N MET A 113 6.49 1.57 9.95
CA MET A 113 5.33 1.05 9.23
C MET A 113 5.60 0.87 7.74
N SER A 114 6.28 1.84 7.11
CA SER A 114 6.68 1.78 5.70
C SER A 114 7.60 0.58 5.45
N ALA A 115 8.62 0.39 6.29
CA ALA A 115 9.54 -0.74 6.18
C ALA A 115 8.82 -2.09 6.29
N SER A 116 7.94 -2.24 7.29
CA SER A 116 7.14 -3.46 7.50
C SER A 116 6.23 -3.79 6.31
N HIS A 117 5.69 -2.78 5.63
CA HIS A 117 4.85 -2.98 4.44
C HIS A 117 5.68 -3.30 3.18
N ILE A 118 6.87 -2.71 3.04
CA ILE A 118 7.78 -3.02 1.93
C ILE A 118 8.16 -4.51 1.93
N GLU A 119 8.40 -5.11 3.11
CA GLU A 119 8.66 -6.55 3.23
C GLU A 119 7.51 -7.44 2.74
N GLN A 120 6.29 -6.90 2.72
CA GLN A 120 5.09 -7.57 2.25
C GLN A 120 4.77 -7.25 0.78
N GLY A 121 5.60 -6.45 0.11
CA GLY A 121 5.34 -5.97 -1.25
C GLY A 121 4.22 -4.95 -1.31
N ILE A 122 4.04 -4.13 -0.27
CA ILE A 122 3.03 -3.08 -0.21
C ILE A 122 3.70 -1.70 -0.13
N ASN A 123 3.30 -0.79 -1.01
CA ASN A 123 3.72 0.61 -0.94
C ASN A 123 2.83 1.40 0.04
N PHE A 124 3.24 1.45 1.31
CA PHE A 124 2.48 2.13 2.37
C PHE A 124 2.25 3.62 2.10
N GLY A 125 3.24 4.31 1.53
CA GLY A 125 3.14 5.72 1.19
C GLY A 125 2.09 5.97 0.10
N GLU A 126 2.12 5.17 -0.96
CA GLU A 126 1.10 5.24 -2.01
C GLU A 126 -0.30 4.96 -1.44
N TRP A 127 -0.44 3.96 -0.56
CA TRP A 127 -1.71 3.66 0.11
C TRP A 127 -2.25 4.87 0.90
N LEU A 128 -1.39 5.53 1.68
CA LEU A 128 -1.76 6.76 2.41
C LEU A 128 -2.13 7.91 1.47
N MET A 129 -1.39 8.07 0.37
CA MET A 129 -1.64 9.12 -0.62
C MET A 129 -2.97 8.90 -1.34
N GLN A 130 -3.28 7.67 -1.74
CA GLN A 130 -4.57 7.30 -2.31
C GLN A 130 -5.71 7.54 -1.32
N GLY A 131 -5.51 7.26 -0.02
CA GLY A 131 -6.47 7.61 1.02
C GLY A 131 -6.77 9.12 1.08
N ARG A 132 -5.73 9.97 0.98
CA ARG A 132 -5.90 11.44 0.92
C ARG A 132 -6.65 11.89 -0.32
N ILE A 133 -6.28 11.35 -1.49
CA ILE A 133 -6.97 11.65 -2.74
C ILE A 133 -8.44 11.21 -2.64
N GLY A 134 -8.70 9.98 -2.16
CA GLY A 134 -10.04 9.44 -1.94
C GLY A 134 -10.91 10.32 -1.04
N ASN A 135 -10.33 10.86 0.05
CA ASN A 135 -11.01 11.79 0.94
C ASN A 135 -11.26 13.17 0.32
N SER A 136 -10.42 13.59 -0.64
CA SER A 136 -10.59 14.84 -1.39
C SER A 136 -11.55 14.74 -2.58
N ARG A 137 -11.95 13.53 -2.98
CA ARG A 137 -12.82 13.30 -4.14
C ARG A 137 -14.26 13.71 -3.88
N THR A 138 -14.85 14.40 -4.85
CA THR A 138 -16.29 14.66 -4.89
C THR A 138 -17.07 13.35 -5.02
N TYR A 139 -18.35 13.33 -4.63
CA TYR A 139 -19.19 12.13 -4.70
C TYR A 139 -19.19 11.45 -6.09
N VAL A 140 -19.19 12.25 -7.16
CA VAL A 140 -19.15 11.76 -8.55
C VAL A 140 -17.85 11.01 -8.85
N GLN A 141 -16.71 11.53 -8.37
CA GLN A 141 -15.40 10.89 -8.55
C GLN A 141 -15.27 9.62 -7.67
N ARG A 142 -15.90 9.60 -6.49
CA ARG A 142 -15.94 8.40 -5.64
C ARG A 142 -16.78 7.29 -6.29
N ARG A 143 -17.90 7.62 -6.95
CA ARG A 143 -18.68 6.64 -7.74
C ARG A 143 -17.90 6.04 -8.92
N GLN A 144 -17.10 6.85 -9.62
CA GLN A 144 -16.28 6.35 -10.74
C GLN A 144 -15.18 5.40 -10.27
N GLN A 145 -14.53 5.71 -9.14
CA GLN A 145 -13.56 4.80 -8.52
C GLN A 145 -14.23 3.48 -8.11
N MET A 146 -15.40 3.56 -7.49
CA MET A 146 -16.17 2.39 -7.07
C MET A 146 -16.59 1.49 -8.24
N GLU A 147 -16.88 2.07 -9.42
CA GLU A 147 -17.09 1.28 -10.64
C GLU A 147 -15.83 0.53 -11.11
N GLN A 148 -14.64 1.10 -10.85
CA GLN A 148 -13.35 0.46 -11.10
C GLN A 148 -13.06 -0.63 -10.06
N ASP A 149 -13.29 -0.37 -8.77
CA ASP A 149 -13.06 -1.30 -7.66
C ASP A 149 -13.97 -2.54 -7.79
N LEU A 150 -15.24 -2.34 -8.20
CA LEU A 150 -16.17 -3.42 -8.56
C LEU A 150 -15.69 -4.24 -9.77
N ARG A 151 -15.04 -3.61 -10.77
CA ARG A 151 -14.40 -4.35 -11.89
C ARG A 151 -13.20 -5.16 -11.43
N ASN A 152 -12.52 -4.71 -10.38
CA ASN A 152 -11.39 -5.41 -9.76
C ASN A 152 -11.83 -6.50 -8.76
N PHE A 153 -13.14 -6.77 -8.65
CA PHE A 153 -13.71 -7.77 -7.75
C PHE A 153 -13.45 -7.51 -6.27
N GLU A 154 -13.32 -6.25 -5.86
CA GLU A 154 -13.37 -5.93 -4.43
C GLU A 154 -14.77 -6.25 -3.86
N PRO A 155 -14.86 -6.74 -2.59
CA PRO A 155 -16.13 -7.03 -1.96
C PRO A 155 -17.01 -5.79 -1.84
N GLU A 156 -18.31 -5.88 -2.10
CA GLU A 156 -19.23 -4.73 -2.00
C GLU A 156 -19.20 -4.07 -0.61
N ASP A 157 -18.92 -4.87 0.44
CA ASP A 157 -18.78 -4.43 1.83
C ASP A 157 -17.53 -3.56 2.08
N SER A 158 -16.53 -3.59 1.17
CA SER A 158 -15.34 -2.72 1.23
C SER A 158 -15.61 -1.33 0.64
N LEU A 159 -16.75 -1.15 -0.04
CA LEU A 159 -17.08 0.12 -0.66
C LEU A 159 -17.43 1.18 0.38
N PRO A 160 -17.00 2.43 0.19
CA PRO A 160 -17.19 3.50 1.17
C PRO A 160 -18.65 3.97 1.33
N PHE A 161 -19.56 3.58 0.42
CA PHE A 161 -21.01 3.85 0.47
C PHE A 161 -21.76 2.99 -0.58
N ASP A 162 -23.07 2.83 -0.39
CA ASP A 162 -23.93 2.04 -1.29
C ASP A 162 -24.07 2.71 -2.67
N LYS A 163 -23.96 1.93 -3.74
CA LYS A 163 -24.06 2.36 -5.14
C LYS A 163 -25.40 3.02 -5.46
N ASP A 164 -26.45 2.60 -4.75
CA ASP A 164 -27.82 3.06 -4.94
C ASP A 164 -28.23 4.15 -3.94
N THR A 165 -27.28 4.77 -3.22
CA THR A 165 -27.57 5.92 -2.36
C THR A 165 -28.16 7.06 -3.21
N SER A 166 -29.48 7.22 -3.16
CA SER A 166 -30.24 8.26 -3.85
C SER A 166 -30.13 9.60 -3.12
N TYR A 167 -29.97 10.69 -3.88
CA TYR A 167 -29.96 12.07 -3.38
C TYR A 167 -31.32 12.52 -2.84
#